data_AF-A0A357K4W4-F1
#
_entry.id   AF-A0A357K4W4-F1
#
_cell.length_a   1.000
_cell.length_b   1.000
_cell.length_c   1.000
_cell.angle_alpha   90.00
_cell.angle_beta   90.00
_cell.angle_gamma   90.00
#
_symmetry.space_group_name_H-M   'P 1'
#
loop_
_entity.id
_entity.type
_entity.pdbx_description
1 polymer ?
#
loop_
_entity_poly.entity_id
_entity_poly.type
_entity_poly.pdbx_seq_one_letter_code
_entity_poly.pdbx_strand_id
1 'polypeptide(L)'
;LNWPALELGPKEGLALINGTQMMLGTGMVALERVTRLADWADALGAWSLEAWNGLKAAMHPSIHRIRNQAGAMIAAHNVASWLEGSERAAQPRTYVQDPYSFRCMPQVHGASRDIVESVRAVFEAEMNAVTDNPLVFPDEDLIVSGGNFHGQPLALAMDRLALAIHEWASISERRVFKMLSGQRGLPVFLASNPGLNSGYMIPQYTAASLVSYSKQLCTPSSADNADSSNG
;
A
#
# COMPACT_ATOMS: atom_id res chain seq x y z
N LEU A 1 18.10 21.14 25.24
CA LEU A 1 18.58 20.05 26.11
C LEU A 1 19.88 20.40 26.86
N ASN A 2 20.68 21.40 26.43
CA ASN A 2 21.92 21.83 27.12
C ASN A 2 22.87 20.66 27.48
N TRP A 3 22.91 19.63 26.62
CA TRP A 3 23.77 18.49 26.83
C TRP A 3 25.22 18.81 26.42
N PRO A 4 26.21 18.38 27.20
CA PRO A 4 27.61 18.45 26.80
C PRO A 4 27.86 17.54 25.58
N ALA A 5 28.95 17.81 24.85
CA ALA A 5 29.38 16.95 23.75
C ALA A 5 29.76 15.56 24.29
N LEU A 6 29.48 14.52 23.50
CA LEU A 6 29.86 13.15 23.84
C LEU A 6 31.33 12.90 23.48
N GLU A 7 32.08 12.32 24.40
CA GLU A 7 33.41 11.75 24.15
C GLU A 7 33.24 10.26 23.90
N LEU A 8 33.55 9.79 22.69
CA LEU A 8 33.31 8.41 22.29
C LEU A 8 34.50 7.52 22.64
N GLY A 9 34.21 6.38 23.27
CA GLY A 9 35.15 5.31 23.55
C GLY A 9 35.36 4.36 22.36
N PRO A 10 36.14 3.28 22.57
CA PRO A 10 36.32 2.24 21.56
C PRO A 10 34.97 1.67 21.08
N LYS A 11 34.84 1.44 19.77
CA LYS A 11 33.65 0.90 19.08
C LYS A 11 32.42 1.82 19.05
N GLU A 12 32.26 2.76 19.97
CA GLU A 12 31.02 3.56 20.09
C GLU A 12 30.69 4.36 18.83
N GLY A 13 31.69 4.92 18.15
CA GLY A 13 31.48 5.62 16.88
C GLY A 13 30.87 4.72 15.78
N LEU A 14 31.36 3.47 15.67
CA LEU A 14 30.82 2.51 14.71
C LEU A 14 29.43 2.01 15.15
N ALA A 15 29.25 1.73 16.44
CA ALA A 15 27.98 1.28 17.01
C ALA A 15 26.84 2.31 16.79
N LEU A 16 27.16 3.60 16.76
CA LEU A 16 26.18 4.66 16.50
C LEU A 16 25.69 4.73 15.05
N ILE A 17 26.52 4.33 14.08
CA ILE A 17 26.22 4.53 12.65
C ILE A 17 25.96 3.23 11.89
N ASN A 18 26.41 2.09 12.42
CA ASN A 18 26.35 0.81 11.73
C ASN A 18 25.04 0.10 12.04
N GLY A 19 24.12 0.08 11.08
CA GLY A 19 22.84 -0.58 11.22
C GLY A 19 21.82 -0.11 10.20
N THR A 20 20.58 -0.54 10.37
CA THR A 20 19.50 -0.33 9.40
C THR A 20 18.50 0.75 9.84
N GLN A 21 18.80 1.50 10.90
CA GLN A 21 17.85 2.38 11.60
C GLN A 21 17.28 3.48 10.69
N MET A 22 18.07 4.02 9.75
CA MET A 22 17.59 5.05 8.82
C MET A 22 16.57 4.49 7.81
N MET A 23 16.85 3.32 7.24
CA MET A 23 15.94 2.63 6.33
C MET A 23 14.65 2.24 7.06
N LEU A 24 14.80 1.64 8.25
CA LEU A 24 13.69 1.23 9.10
C LEU A 24 12.82 2.42 9.48
N GLY A 25 13.41 3.51 10.00
CA GLY A 25 12.66 4.69 10.42
C GLY A 25 11.88 5.34 9.28
N THR A 26 12.50 5.45 8.10
CA THR A 26 11.82 5.97 6.90
C THR A 26 10.69 5.04 6.47
N GLY A 27 10.95 3.73 6.45
CA GLY A 27 9.97 2.70 6.13
C GLY A 27 8.77 2.73 7.09
N MET A 28 9.00 2.84 8.40
CA MET A 28 7.93 2.88 9.40
C MET A 28 6.98 4.06 9.19
N VAL A 29 7.50 5.26 8.88
CA VAL A 29 6.67 6.43 8.55
C VAL A 29 5.84 6.17 7.30
N ALA A 30 6.42 5.52 6.28
CA ALA A 30 5.68 5.12 5.09
C ALA A 30 4.60 4.08 5.42
N LEU A 31 4.91 3.04 6.18
CA LEU A 31 3.99 1.99 6.58
C LEU A 31 2.79 2.53 7.38
N GLU A 32 3.03 3.48 8.29
CA GLU A 32 1.97 4.15 9.06
C GLU A 32 1.00 4.90 8.13
N ARG A 33 1.53 5.66 7.15
CA ARG A 33 0.73 6.36 6.14
C ARG A 33 -0.05 5.38 5.25
N VAL A 34 0.58 4.29 4.85
CA VAL A 34 0.00 3.28 3.96
C VAL A 34 -1.10 2.48 4.68
N THR A 35 -0.94 2.23 5.98
CA THR A 35 -1.98 1.60 6.79
C THR A 35 -3.27 2.43 6.77
N ARG A 36 -3.16 3.76 6.97
CA ARG A 36 -4.32 4.67 6.81
C ARG A 36 -4.86 4.70 5.38
N LEU A 37 -3.97 4.67 4.39
CA LEU A 37 -4.36 4.67 2.98
C LEU A 37 -5.19 3.44 2.61
N ALA A 38 -4.91 2.27 3.19
CA ALA A 38 -5.67 1.05 2.95
C ALA A 38 -7.16 1.23 3.32
N ASP A 39 -7.44 1.87 4.45
CA ASP A 39 -8.82 2.12 4.89
C ASP A 39 -9.53 3.15 4.01
N TRP A 40 -8.81 4.20 3.59
CA TRP A 40 -9.32 5.14 2.60
C TRP A 40 -9.56 4.49 1.22
N ALA A 41 -8.73 3.54 0.80
CA ALA A 41 -8.91 2.83 -0.46
C ALA A 41 -10.26 2.08 -0.48
N ASP A 42 -10.64 1.43 0.63
CA ASP A 42 -11.93 0.74 0.76
C ASP A 42 -13.10 1.72 0.82
N ALA A 43 -12.98 2.82 1.58
CA ALA A 43 -14.02 3.85 1.66
C ALA A 43 -14.29 4.50 0.29
N LEU A 44 -13.23 4.92 -0.41
CA LEU A 44 -13.33 5.49 -1.75
C LEU A 44 -13.84 4.45 -2.77
N GLY A 45 -13.47 3.18 -2.60
CA GLY A 45 -14.00 2.07 -3.38
C GLY A 45 -15.51 1.90 -3.21
N ALA A 46 -16.00 1.96 -1.97
CA ALA A 46 -17.43 1.90 -1.64
C ALA A 46 -18.20 3.07 -2.25
N TRP A 47 -17.76 4.32 -2.04
CA TRP A 47 -18.42 5.49 -2.62
C TRP A 47 -18.40 5.46 -4.15
N SER A 48 -17.30 4.99 -4.75
CA SER A 48 -17.23 4.80 -6.19
C SER A 48 -18.22 3.73 -6.67
N LEU A 49 -18.38 2.64 -5.92
CA LEU A 49 -19.34 1.58 -6.24
C LEU A 49 -20.77 2.12 -6.18
N GLU A 50 -21.10 2.89 -5.15
CA GLU A 50 -22.41 3.53 -5.01
C GLU A 50 -22.67 4.53 -6.15
N ALA A 51 -21.71 5.40 -6.45
CA ALA A 51 -21.80 6.37 -7.56
C ALA A 51 -22.00 5.67 -8.90
N TRP A 52 -21.28 4.57 -9.15
CA TRP A 52 -21.40 3.72 -10.33
C TRP A 52 -22.72 2.93 -10.41
N ASN A 53 -23.53 2.97 -9.35
CA ASN A 53 -24.71 2.12 -9.20
C ASN A 53 -24.35 0.62 -9.15
N GLY A 54 -23.19 0.27 -8.61
CA GLY A 54 -22.67 -1.10 -8.62
C GLY A 54 -23.45 -2.10 -7.77
N LEU A 55 -23.01 -3.36 -7.85
CA LEU A 55 -23.53 -4.54 -7.18
C LEU A 55 -22.73 -4.84 -5.92
N LYS A 56 -23.35 -4.66 -4.76
CA LYS A 56 -22.75 -5.05 -3.46
C LYS A 56 -22.53 -6.57 -3.33
N ALA A 57 -23.19 -7.38 -4.16
CA ALA A 57 -23.10 -8.84 -4.12
C ALA A 57 -21.66 -9.36 -4.28
N ALA A 58 -20.79 -8.61 -4.95
CA ALA A 58 -19.37 -8.96 -5.09
C ALA A 58 -18.58 -8.88 -3.77
N MET A 59 -19.12 -8.23 -2.74
CA MET A 59 -18.54 -8.13 -1.39
C MET A 59 -19.09 -9.22 -0.44
N HIS A 60 -19.88 -10.16 -0.96
CA HIS A 60 -20.55 -11.14 -0.10
C HIS A 60 -19.52 -12.03 0.64
N PRO A 61 -19.60 -12.16 1.98
CA PRO A 61 -18.57 -12.84 2.77
C PRO A 61 -18.25 -14.27 2.32
N SER A 62 -19.25 -15.03 1.87
CA SER A 62 -19.04 -16.41 1.39
C SER A 62 -18.09 -16.51 0.19
N ILE A 63 -18.08 -15.50 -0.70
CA ILE A 63 -17.16 -15.49 -1.86
C ILE A 63 -15.71 -15.47 -1.37
N HIS A 64 -15.44 -14.62 -0.38
CA HIS A 64 -14.08 -14.40 0.13
C HIS A 64 -13.65 -15.51 1.10
N ARG A 65 -14.59 -16.04 1.88
CA ARG A 65 -14.36 -17.19 2.76
C ARG A 65 -13.94 -18.44 1.98
N ILE A 66 -14.63 -18.74 0.87
CA ILE A 66 -14.28 -19.91 0.03
C ILE A 66 -12.89 -19.74 -0.61
N ARG A 67 -12.51 -18.51 -0.97
CA ARG A 67 -11.19 -18.22 -1.53
C ARG A 67 -10.06 -18.20 -0.49
N ASN A 68 -10.39 -18.02 0.79
CA ASN A 68 -9.47 -18.11 1.93
C ASN A 68 -8.27 -17.13 1.86
N GLN A 69 -8.54 -15.85 1.63
CA GLN A 69 -7.53 -14.78 1.67
C GLN A 69 -7.94 -13.73 2.70
N ALA A 70 -7.08 -13.49 3.69
CA ALA A 70 -7.38 -12.64 4.86
C ALA A 70 -7.71 -11.20 4.44
N GLY A 71 -6.81 -10.56 3.70
CA GLY A 71 -7.00 -9.20 3.20
C GLY A 71 -8.25 -9.07 2.35
N ALA A 72 -8.61 -10.09 1.56
CA ALA A 72 -9.82 -10.03 0.73
C ALA A 72 -11.11 -10.11 1.56
N MET A 73 -11.12 -10.89 2.65
CA MET A 73 -12.22 -10.90 3.60
C MET A 73 -12.37 -9.54 4.31
N ILE A 74 -11.25 -8.93 4.70
CA ILE A 74 -11.22 -7.59 5.33
C ILE A 74 -11.74 -6.52 4.36
N ALA A 75 -11.19 -6.45 3.14
CA ALA A 75 -11.58 -5.45 2.15
C ALA A 75 -13.06 -5.59 1.76
N ALA A 76 -13.55 -6.81 1.57
CA ALA A 76 -14.97 -7.04 1.31
C ALA A 76 -15.87 -6.57 2.45
N HIS A 77 -15.48 -6.89 3.70
CA HIS A 77 -16.19 -6.43 4.88
C HIS A 77 -16.22 -4.90 4.93
N ASN A 78 -15.06 -4.24 4.85
CA ASN A 78 -14.97 -2.78 4.92
C ASN A 78 -15.82 -2.09 3.84
N VAL A 79 -15.70 -2.52 2.58
CA VAL A 79 -16.49 -1.94 1.48
C VAL A 79 -17.99 -2.15 1.71
N ALA A 80 -18.40 -3.32 2.19
CA ALA A 80 -19.80 -3.58 2.52
C ALA A 80 -20.31 -2.70 3.67
N SER A 81 -19.51 -2.53 4.73
CA SER A 81 -19.83 -1.69 5.89
C SER A 81 -20.02 -0.22 5.50
N TRP A 82 -19.19 0.32 4.61
CA TRP A 82 -19.36 1.67 4.09
C TRP A 82 -20.64 1.89 3.27
N LEU A 83 -21.26 0.81 2.78
CA LEU A 83 -22.50 0.84 2.00
C LEU A 83 -23.75 0.53 2.85
N GLU A 84 -23.58 0.23 4.14
CA GLU A 84 -24.70 -0.01 5.04
C GLU A 84 -25.58 1.24 5.15
N GLY A 85 -26.90 1.05 5.06
CA GLY A 85 -27.86 2.14 5.07
C GLY A 85 -28.01 2.91 3.75
N SER A 86 -27.19 2.66 2.72
CA SER A 86 -27.36 3.32 1.42
C SER A 86 -28.63 2.84 0.71
N GLU A 87 -29.59 3.75 0.55
CA GLU A 87 -30.80 3.53 -0.25
C GLU A 87 -30.44 3.23 -1.71
N ARG A 88 -29.43 3.93 -2.25
CA ARG A 88 -28.97 3.74 -3.62
C ARG A 88 -28.37 2.37 -3.83
N ALA A 89 -27.58 1.85 -2.88
CA ALA A 89 -27.00 0.51 -2.94
C ALA A 89 -28.02 -0.62 -2.72
N ALA A 90 -29.16 -0.33 -2.07
CA ALA A 90 -30.24 -1.28 -1.85
C ALA A 90 -31.14 -1.49 -3.09
N GLN A 91 -31.14 -0.56 -4.04
CA GLN A 91 -31.98 -0.64 -5.23
C GLN A 91 -31.58 -1.81 -6.14
N PRO A 92 -32.56 -2.52 -6.74
CA PRO A 92 -32.29 -3.62 -7.66
C PRO A 92 -31.56 -3.14 -8.91
N ARG A 93 -30.73 -4.01 -9.48
CA ARG A 93 -29.98 -3.75 -10.72
C ARG A 93 -30.45 -4.66 -11.84
N THR A 94 -30.44 -4.15 -13.07
CA THR A 94 -30.78 -4.92 -14.27
C THR A 94 -29.58 -5.65 -14.89
N TYR A 95 -28.37 -5.34 -14.46
CA TYR A 95 -27.13 -5.97 -14.92
C TYR A 95 -26.62 -7.04 -13.95
N VAL A 96 -25.97 -8.05 -14.52
CA VAL A 96 -25.48 -9.23 -13.80
C VAL A 96 -24.09 -9.01 -13.19
N GLN A 97 -23.24 -8.22 -13.83
CA GLN A 97 -21.84 -8.05 -13.41
C GLN A 97 -21.37 -6.60 -13.57
N ASP A 98 -20.46 -6.20 -12.69
CA ASP A 98 -19.70 -4.96 -12.82
C ASP A 98 -18.32 -5.20 -13.42
N PRO A 99 -17.70 -4.12 -13.98
CA PRO A 99 -16.29 -4.14 -14.37
C PRO A 99 -15.38 -4.57 -13.22
N TYR A 100 -14.23 -5.16 -13.56
CA TYR A 100 -13.28 -5.68 -12.56
C TYR A 100 -12.78 -4.63 -11.58
N SER A 101 -12.66 -3.37 -11.99
CA SER A 101 -12.25 -2.28 -11.08
C SER A 101 -13.20 -2.06 -9.89
N PHE A 102 -14.44 -2.55 -9.99
CA PHE A 102 -15.43 -2.59 -8.92
C PHE A 102 -15.58 -3.99 -8.33
N ARG A 103 -15.78 -4.99 -9.20
CA ARG A 103 -16.10 -6.37 -8.77
C ARG A 103 -14.93 -7.06 -8.10
N CYS A 104 -13.69 -6.72 -8.47
CA CYS A 104 -12.49 -7.33 -7.94
C CYS A 104 -11.85 -6.52 -6.80
N MET A 105 -12.54 -5.50 -6.26
CA MET A 105 -12.01 -4.68 -5.16
C MET A 105 -11.52 -5.53 -3.98
N PRO A 106 -12.27 -6.52 -3.47
CA PRO A 106 -11.78 -7.34 -2.36
C PRO A 106 -10.47 -8.05 -2.67
N GLN A 107 -10.33 -8.59 -3.88
CA GLN A 107 -9.15 -9.35 -4.28
C GLN A 107 -7.92 -8.45 -4.43
N VAL A 108 -8.08 -7.29 -5.07
CA VAL A 108 -6.96 -6.36 -5.31
C VAL A 108 -6.61 -5.60 -4.05
N HIS A 109 -7.59 -5.01 -3.36
CA HIS A 109 -7.33 -4.29 -2.14
C HIS A 109 -6.83 -5.23 -1.04
N GLY A 110 -7.38 -6.44 -0.98
CA GLY A 110 -6.98 -7.46 -0.03
C GLY A 110 -5.54 -7.92 -0.21
N ALA A 111 -5.12 -8.20 -1.45
CA ALA A 111 -3.73 -8.58 -1.72
C ALA A 111 -2.74 -7.49 -1.25
N SER A 112 -3.05 -6.22 -1.49
CA SER A 112 -2.23 -5.11 -0.98
C SER A 112 -2.24 -5.02 0.55
N ARG A 113 -3.36 -5.31 1.23
CA ARG A 113 -3.43 -5.38 2.71
C ARG A 113 -2.58 -6.52 3.27
N ASP A 114 -2.62 -7.70 2.63
CA ASP A 114 -1.80 -8.85 3.05
C ASP A 114 -0.30 -8.52 2.94
N ILE A 115 0.10 -7.76 1.90
CA ILE A 115 1.48 -7.25 1.79
C ILE A 115 1.81 -6.28 2.91
N VAL A 116 0.94 -5.29 3.20
CA VAL A 116 1.15 -4.35 4.31
C VAL A 116 1.41 -5.07 5.63
N GLU A 117 0.64 -6.12 5.91
CA GLU A 117 0.82 -6.91 7.14
C GLU A 117 2.12 -7.71 7.13
N SER A 118 2.50 -8.29 6.00
CA SER A 118 3.80 -8.98 5.89
C SER A 118 4.99 -8.03 6.08
N VAL A 119 4.88 -6.78 5.61
CA VAL A 119 5.91 -5.74 5.76
C VAL A 119 5.99 -5.27 7.20
N ARG A 120 4.84 -5.13 7.88
CA ARG A 120 4.80 -4.83 9.32
C ARG A 120 5.59 -5.85 10.12
N ALA A 121 5.38 -7.15 9.88
CA ALA A 121 6.09 -8.20 10.58
C ALA A 121 7.63 -8.12 10.39
N VAL A 122 8.09 -7.81 9.17
CA VAL A 122 9.52 -7.60 8.89
C VAL A 122 10.07 -6.39 9.66
N PHE A 123 9.33 -5.27 9.69
CA PHE A 123 9.77 -4.07 10.38
C PHE A 123 9.76 -4.22 11.90
N GLU A 124 8.79 -4.95 12.46
CA GLU A 124 8.74 -5.27 13.88
C GLU A 124 9.91 -6.15 14.30
N ALA A 125 10.28 -7.14 13.48
CA ALA A 125 11.47 -7.94 13.72
C ALA A 125 12.75 -7.10 13.70
N GLU A 126 12.92 -6.26 12.67
CA GLU A 126 14.10 -5.41 12.51
C GLU A 126 14.22 -4.36 13.63
N MET A 127 13.10 -3.78 14.06
CA MET A 127 13.08 -2.80 15.15
C MET A 127 13.61 -3.34 16.48
N ASN A 128 13.47 -4.66 16.68
CA ASN A 128 13.95 -5.34 17.88
C ASN A 128 15.30 -6.06 17.65
N ALA A 129 15.96 -5.83 16.51
CA ALA A 129 17.22 -6.47 16.16
C ALA A 129 18.44 -5.67 16.62
N VAL A 130 19.53 -6.38 16.90
CA VAL A 130 20.88 -5.79 17.00
C VAL A 130 21.51 -5.85 15.63
N THR A 131 21.55 -4.70 14.95
CA THR A 131 22.02 -4.57 13.56
C THR A 131 23.45 -4.03 13.44
N ASP A 132 24.15 -3.84 14.55
CA ASP A 132 25.52 -3.33 14.53
C ASP A 132 26.55 -4.45 14.23
N ASN A 133 27.81 -4.05 14.11
CA ASN A 133 28.93 -4.99 13.92
C ASN A 133 30.27 -4.33 14.33
N PRO A 134 31.22 -5.06 14.94
CA PRO A 134 31.12 -6.45 15.42
C PRO A 134 30.18 -6.58 16.63
N LEU A 135 29.62 -7.77 16.82
CA LEU A 135 28.78 -8.10 17.97
C LEU A 135 29.66 -8.53 19.16
N VAL A 136 29.24 -8.16 20.36
CA VAL A 136 29.89 -8.52 21.62
C VAL A 136 28.93 -9.38 22.42
N PHE A 137 29.38 -10.57 22.84
CA PHE A 137 28.64 -11.54 23.65
C PHE A 137 29.38 -11.73 24.98
N PRO A 138 29.08 -10.90 26.00
CA PRO A 138 29.85 -10.87 27.24
C PRO A 138 29.81 -12.19 28.02
N ASP A 139 28.65 -12.86 28.04
CA ASP A 139 28.46 -14.13 28.75
C ASP A 139 29.29 -15.27 28.15
N GLU A 140 29.73 -15.12 26.90
CA GLU A 140 30.56 -16.07 26.16
C GLU A 140 32.02 -15.62 26.03
N ASP A 141 32.39 -14.45 26.58
CA ASP A 141 33.69 -13.79 26.37
C ASP A 141 34.08 -13.73 24.87
N LEU A 142 33.11 -13.38 24.02
CA LEU A 142 33.20 -13.54 22.56
C LEU A 142 32.89 -12.24 21.81
N ILE A 143 33.68 -11.96 20.77
CA ILE A 143 33.43 -10.89 19.79
C ILE A 143 33.38 -11.51 18.39
N VAL A 144 32.28 -11.29 17.66
CA VAL A 144 32.05 -11.87 16.33
C VAL A 144 31.78 -10.78 15.31
N SER A 145 32.48 -10.84 14.17
CA SER A 145 32.09 -10.05 13.00
C SER A 145 31.07 -10.82 12.17
N GLY A 146 29.90 -10.22 11.94
CA GLY A 146 28.82 -10.70 11.10
C GLY A 146 28.33 -9.63 10.11
N GLY A 147 27.09 -9.78 9.65
CA GLY A 147 26.49 -8.95 8.59
C GLY A 147 25.11 -8.38 8.94
N ASN A 148 24.77 -8.27 10.23
CA ASN A 148 23.44 -7.83 10.65
C ASN A 148 23.07 -6.39 10.23
N PHE A 149 24.05 -5.59 9.79
CA PHE A 149 23.83 -4.25 9.25
C PHE A 149 23.24 -4.25 7.83
N HIS A 150 23.19 -5.40 7.14
CA HIS A 150 22.71 -5.46 5.76
C HIS A 150 21.17 -5.41 5.69
N GLY A 151 20.62 -4.30 5.21
CA GLY A 151 19.17 -4.04 5.17
C GLY A 151 18.36 -4.81 4.10
N GLN A 152 18.80 -5.99 3.65
CA GLN A 152 18.11 -6.74 2.57
C GLN A 152 16.65 -7.07 2.91
N PRO A 153 16.31 -7.50 4.15
CA PRO A 153 14.92 -7.78 4.52
C PRO A 153 14.03 -6.54 4.37
N LEU A 154 14.50 -5.38 4.82
CA LEU A 154 13.80 -4.10 4.68
C LEU A 154 13.65 -3.69 3.21
N ALA A 155 14.71 -3.82 2.42
CA ALA A 155 14.70 -3.43 1.01
C ALA A 155 13.64 -4.22 0.22
N LEU A 156 13.62 -5.55 0.37
CA LEU A 156 12.61 -6.41 -0.28
C LEU A 156 11.19 -6.13 0.23
N ALA A 157 11.04 -5.81 1.52
CA ALA A 157 9.75 -5.45 2.10
C ALA A 157 9.22 -4.12 1.51
N MET A 158 10.08 -3.12 1.37
CA MET A 158 9.72 -1.81 0.80
C MET A 158 9.38 -1.91 -0.70
N ASP A 159 10.09 -2.72 -1.48
CA ASP A 159 9.76 -2.94 -2.89
C ASP A 159 8.37 -3.61 -3.06
N ARG A 160 8.05 -4.60 -2.22
CA ARG A 160 6.71 -5.20 -2.19
C ARG A 160 5.64 -4.18 -1.78
N LEU A 161 5.94 -3.35 -0.80
CA LEU A 161 5.04 -2.29 -0.35
C LEU A 161 4.76 -1.28 -1.48
N ALA A 162 5.77 -0.88 -2.25
CA ALA A 162 5.62 0.02 -3.39
C ALA A 162 4.66 -0.56 -4.43
N LEU A 163 4.80 -1.84 -4.77
CA LEU A 163 3.89 -2.53 -5.69
C LEU A 163 2.45 -2.60 -5.13
N ALA A 164 2.29 -2.91 -3.84
CA ALA A 164 0.97 -2.95 -3.20
C ALA A 164 0.25 -1.59 -3.26
N ILE A 165 0.97 -0.49 -3.07
CA ILE A 165 0.43 0.87 -3.18
C ILE A 165 0.04 1.17 -4.63
N HIS A 166 0.87 0.77 -5.60
CA HIS A 166 0.58 0.97 -7.02
C HIS A 166 -0.71 0.27 -7.44
N GLU A 167 -0.98 -0.94 -6.95
CA GLU A 167 -2.21 -1.67 -7.29
C GLU A 167 -3.47 -0.95 -6.80
N TRP A 168 -3.43 -0.32 -5.61
CA TRP A 168 -4.54 0.54 -5.17
C TRP A 168 -4.72 1.77 -6.06
N ALA A 169 -3.63 2.44 -6.45
CA ALA A 169 -3.68 3.60 -7.33
C ALA A 169 -4.26 3.21 -8.71
N SER A 170 -3.78 2.11 -9.28
CA SER A 170 -4.19 1.56 -10.57
C SER A 170 -5.67 1.22 -10.59
N ILE A 171 -6.16 0.42 -9.63
CA ILE A 171 -7.59 0.04 -9.61
C ILE A 171 -8.50 1.24 -9.34
N SER A 172 -8.06 2.20 -8.52
CA SER A 172 -8.80 3.44 -8.26
C SER A 172 -8.97 4.28 -9.52
N GLU A 173 -7.90 4.49 -10.27
CA GLU A 173 -7.98 5.23 -11.54
C GLU A 173 -8.85 4.51 -12.56
N ARG A 174 -8.81 3.17 -12.62
CA ARG A 174 -9.74 2.41 -13.48
C ARG A 174 -11.21 2.60 -13.09
N ARG A 175 -11.54 2.81 -11.81
CA ARG A 175 -12.91 3.20 -11.37
C ARG A 175 -13.25 4.61 -11.82
N VAL A 176 -12.33 5.58 -11.66
CA VAL A 176 -12.50 6.94 -12.17
C VAL A 176 -12.82 6.92 -13.66
N PHE A 177 -12.00 6.23 -14.47
CA PHE A 177 -12.22 6.11 -15.91
C PHE A 177 -13.61 5.56 -16.25
N LYS A 178 -14.09 4.53 -15.53
CA LYS A 178 -15.43 3.98 -15.74
C LYS A 178 -16.53 4.99 -15.43
N MET A 179 -16.47 5.68 -14.29
CA MET A 179 -17.49 6.67 -13.93
C MET A 179 -17.58 7.83 -14.93
N LEU A 180 -16.47 8.20 -15.55
CA LEU A 180 -16.43 9.28 -16.54
C LEU A 180 -16.90 8.84 -17.94
N SER A 181 -17.12 7.55 -18.18
CA SER A 181 -17.48 7.04 -19.51
C SER A 181 -18.95 7.30 -19.91
N GLY A 182 -19.75 7.94 -19.05
CA GLY A 182 -21.18 8.18 -19.30
C GLY A 182 -22.05 6.91 -19.26
N GLN A 183 -21.57 5.85 -18.61
CA GLN A 183 -22.30 4.59 -18.44
C GLN A 183 -23.13 4.60 -17.15
N ARG A 184 -24.05 3.65 -17.02
CA ARG A 184 -24.89 3.48 -15.81
C ARG A 184 -25.69 4.73 -15.43
N GLY A 185 -26.13 5.50 -16.42
CA GLY A 185 -26.94 6.71 -16.23
C GLY A 185 -26.15 7.93 -15.77
N LEU A 186 -24.82 7.86 -15.75
CA LEU A 186 -23.96 8.99 -15.46
C LEU A 186 -23.79 9.88 -16.70
N PRO A 187 -23.68 11.21 -16.56
CA PRO A 187 -23.30 12.06 -17.68
C PRO A 187 -21.85 11.81 -18.09
N VAL A 188 -21.56 11.97 -19.38
CA VAL A 188 -20.19 11.85 -19.91
C VAL A 188 -19.27 12.85 -19.21
N PHE A 189 -18.10 12.38 -18.76
CA PHE A 189 -17.13 13.11 -17.91
C PHE A 189 -17.72 13.67 -16.61
N LEU A 190 -18.90 13.20 -16.19
CA LEU A 190 -19.71 13.78 -15.13
C LEU A 190 -19.94 15.29 -15.32
N ALA A 191 -20.02 15.74 -16.58
CA ALA A 191 -20.25 17.13 -16.93
C ALA A 191 -21.73 17.50 -16.79
N SER A 192 -22.03 18.70 -16.31
CA SER A 192 -23.40 19.23 -16.22
C SER A 192 -24.04 19.47 -17.59
N ASN A 193 -23.24 19.87 -18.58
CA ASN A 193 -23.67 20.05 -19.98
C ASN A 193 -22.59 19.49 -20.93
N PRO A 194 -22.62 18.17 -21.20
CA PRO A 194 -21.61 17.52 -22.05
C PRO A 194 -21.52 18.15 -23.45
N GLY A 195 -20.30 18.37 -23.94
CA GLY A 195 -20.04 19.05 -25.22
C GLY A 195 -19.75 20.54 -25.09
N LEU A 196 -20.25 21.20 -24.04
CA LEU A 196 -19.85 22.56 -23.65
C LEU A 196 -18.94 22.57 -22.43
N ASN A 197 -19.24 21.72 -21.43
CA ASN A 197 -18.45 21.58 -20.21
C ASN A 197 -17.60 20.31 -20.27
N SER A 198 -16.33 20.42 -19.87
CA SER A 198 -15.39 19.29 -19.83
C SER A 198 -15.53 18.40 -18.58
N GLY A 199 -16.29 18.83 -17.57
CA GLY A 199 -16.46 18.09 -16.32
C GLY A 199 -15.11 17.69 -15.71
N TYR A 200 -14.96 16.40 -15.40
CA TYR A 200 -13.74 15.82 -14.81
C TYR A 200 -12.78 15.21 -15.85
N MET A 201 -12.89 15.58 -17.12
CA MET A 201 -11.98 15.10 -18.17
C MET A 201 -10.51 15.36 -17.83
N ILE A 202 -10.14 16.60 -17.49
CA ILE A 202 -8.74 16.95 -17.18
C ILE A 202 -8.24 16.31 -15.87
N PRO A 203 -9.02 16.32 -14.76
CA PRO A 203 -8.67 15.55 -13.58
C PRO A 203 -8.34 14.07 -13.84
N GLN A 204 -9.02 13.42 -14.79
CA GLN A 204 -8.69 12.04 -15.16
C GLN A 204 -7.32 11.91 -15.83
N TYR A 205 -6.89 12.90 -16.61
CA TYR A 205 -5.55 12.92 -17.21
C TYR A 205 -4.48 12.99 -16.11
N THR A 206 -4.72 13.81 -15.09
CA THR A 206 -3.84 13.88 -13.91
C THR A 206 -3.78 12.53 -13.19
N ALA A 207 -4.92 11.89 -12.92
CA ALA A 207 -4.96 10.59 -12.27
C ALA A 207 -4.21 9.51 -13.09
N ALA A 208 -4.44 9.46 -14.40
CA ALA A 208 -3.76 8.53 -15.31
C ALA A 208 -2.24 8.77 -15.34
N SER A 209 -1.81 10.04 -15.37
CA SER A 209 -0.40 10.42 -15.31
C SER A 209 0.26 9.97 -14.00
N LEU A 210 -0.38 10.21 -12.85
CA LEU A 210 0.12 9.78 -11.54
C LEU A 210 0.25 8.26 -11.44
N VAL A 211 -0.73 7.50 -11.93
CA VAL A 211 -0.65 6.04 -11.98
C VAL A 211 0.50 5.59 -12.89
N SER A 212 0.66 6.20 -14.06
CA SER A 212 1.77 5.89 -14.97
C SER A 212 3.13 6.19 -14.34
N TYR A 213 3.26 7.29 -13.60
CA TYR A 213 4.48 7.64 -12.89
C TYR A 213 4.77 6.64 -11.75
N SER A 214 3.76 6.31 -10.95
CA SER A 214 3.90 5.33 -9.85
C SER A 214 4.34 3.94 -10.33
N LYS A 215 3.98 3.55 -11.57
CA LYS A 215 4.46 2.31 -12.18
C LYS A 215 5.99 2.29 -12.33
N GLN A 216 6.58 3.42 -12.71
CA GLN A 216 8.04 3.51 -12.87
C GLN A 216 8.75 3.35 -11.52
N LEU A 217 8.13 3.87 -10.45
CA LEU A 217 8.62 3.74 -9.07
C LEU A 217 8.51 2.31 -8.51
N CYS A 218 7.87 1.38 -9.21
CA CYS A 218 7.78 -0.03 -8.80
C CYS A 218 8.95 -0.89 -9.28
N THR A 219 9.94 -0.31 -9.97
CA THR A 219 11.16 -1.02 -10.31
C THR A 219 11.91 -1.33 -9.00
N PRO A 220 12.16 -2.61 -8.66
CA PRO A 220 12.69 -2.97 -7.36
C PRO A 220 14.11 -2.44 -7.20
N SER A 221 14.30 -1.55 -6.23
CA SER A 221 15.64 -1.00 -5.94
C SER A 221 16.52 -2.03 -5.23
N SER A 222 15.91 -3.02 -4.54
CA SER A 222 16.63 -4.13 -3.89
C SER A 222 17.26 -5.14 -4.86
N ALA A 223 16.93 -5.05 -6.16
CA ALA A 223 17.55 -5.86 -7.20
C ALA A 223 18.85 -5.26 -7.75
N ASP A 224 19.14 -4.01 -7.41
CA ASP A 224 20.37 -3.31 -7.80
C ASP A 224 21.41 -3.43 -6.70
N ASN A 225 22.67 -3.67 -7.08
CA ASN A 225 23.80 -3.77 -6.16
C ASN A 225 25.10 -3.45 -6.89
N ALA A 226 26.05 -2.83 -6.19
CA ALA A 226 27.38 -2.56 -6.69
C ALA A 226 28.42 -2.72 -5.57
N ASP A 227 29.53 -3.37 -5.91
CA ASP A 227 30.69 -3.49 -5.04
C ASP A 227 31.25 -2.10 -4.71
N SER A 228 31.67 -1.91 -3.47
CA SER A 228 32.20 -0.64 -2.98
C SER A 228 33.41 -0.87 -2.09
N SER A 229 34.20 0.16 -1.81
CA SER A 229 35.33 0.04 -0.87
C SER A 229 36.36 -1.05 -1.24
N ASN A 230 36.61 -1.24 -2.55
CA ASN A 230 37.50 -2.24 -3.14
C ASN A 230 37.05 -3.71 -3.00
N GLY A 231 35.74 -3.97 -2.89
CA GLY A 231 35.12 -5.30 -2.96
C GLY A 231 33.82 -5.35 -2.17
#